data_AF-A0A6S6TU05-F1
#
_entry.id   AF-A0A6S6TU05-F1
#
_cell.length_a   1.000
_cell.length_b   1.000
_cell.length_c   1.000
_cell.angle_alpha   90.00
_cell.angle_beta   90.00
_cell.angle_gamma   90.00
#
_symmetry.space_group_name_H-M   'P 1'
#
loop_
_entity.id
_entity.type
_entity.pdbx_description
1 polymer ?
#
loop_
_entity_poly.entity_id
_entity_poly.type
_entity_poly.pdbx_seq_one_letter_code
_entity_poly.pdbx_strand_id
1 'polypeptide(L)' 'MPKSQMKIRLPQELKTWVKERAKENMRPMNSEITLLLQAVKGQIERKEEKQNT' A
#
# COMPACT_ATOMS: atom_id res chain seq x y z
N MET A 1 9.84 20.72 1.85
CA MET A 1 8.78 20.45 2.84
C MET A 1 8.98 19.06 3.42
N PRO A 2 9.08 18.90 4.76
CA PRO A 2 9.11 17.56 5.36
C PRO A 2 7.78 16.86 5.06
N LYS A 3 7.85 15.66 4.45
CA LYS A 3 6.65 14.86 4.19
C LYS A 3 6.16 14.30 5.53
N SER A 4 4.88 14.52 5.85
CA SER A 4 4.25 13.93 7.04
C SER A 4 4.41 12.40 6.99
N GLN A 5 4.92 11.82 8.08
CA GLN A 5 5.15 10.38 8.19
C GLN A 5 4.04 9.72 9.01
N MET A 6 3.31 8.80 8.39
CA MET A 6 2.38 7.92 9.12
C MET A 6 3.13 6.72 9.67
N LYS A 7 3.10 6.52 10.99
CA LYS A 7 3.67 5.32 11.64
C LYS A 7 2.58 4.26 11.79
N ILE A 8 2.73 3.15 11.07
CA ILE A 8 1.78 2.02 11.11
C ILE A 8 2.43 0.86 11.87
N ARG A 9 1.70 0.25 12.79
CA ARG A 9 2.08 -1.02 13.42
C ARG A 9 1.37 -2.16 12.69
N LEU A 10 2.15 -3.04 12.08
CA LEU A 10 1.64 -4.23 11.39
C LEU A 10 1.83 -5.46 12.29
N PRO A 11 0.87 -6.41 12.28
CA PRO A 11 1.10 -7.77 12.73
C PRO A 11 2.37 -8.35 12.09
N GLN A 12 3.08 -9.21 12.83
CA GLN A 12 4.40 -9.70 12.41
C GLN A 12 4.35 -10.42 11.05
N GLU A 13 3.33 -11.23 10.83
CA GLU A 13 3.11 -11.96 9.57
C GLU A 13 3.02 -11.00 8.36
N LEU A 14 2.14 -9.98 8.45
CA LEU A 14 1.99 -8.98 7.39
C LEU A 14 3.27 -8.18 7.17
N LYS A 15 3.99 -7.85 8.25
CA LYS A 15 5.27 -7.14 8.18
C LYS A 15 6.32 -7.97 7.41
N THR A 16 6.40 -9.27 7.69
CA THR A 16 7.32 -10.20 7.00
C THR A 16 6.95 -10.29 5.52
N TRP A 17 5.68 -10.55 5.22
CA TRP A 17 5.20 -10.66 3.84
C TRP A 17 5.50 -9.42 3.00
N VAL A 18 5.19 -8.21 3.50
CA VAL A 18 5.48 -6.96 2.78
C VAL A 18 6.99 -6.75 2.60
N LYS A 19 7.81 -7.13 3.59
CA LYS A 19 9.27 -6.99 3.51
C LYS A 19 9.86 -7.89 2.42
N GLU A 20 9.40 -9.13 2.32
CA GLU A 20 9.84 -10.09 1.30
C GLU A 20 9.43 -9.62 -0.09
N ARG A 21 8.17 -9.24 -0.26
CA ARG A 21 7.66 -8.68 -1.52
C ARG A 21 8.43 -7.43 -1.96
N ALA A 22 8.73 -6.52 -1.04
CA ALA A 22 9.52 -5.33 -1.34
C ALA A 22 10.94 -5.68 -1.82
N LYS A 23 11.55 -6.72 -1.25
CA LYS A 23 12.86 -7.24 -1.68
C LYS A 23 12.78 -7.81 -3.10
N GLU A 24 11.78 -8.63 -3.39
CA GLU A 24 11.55 -9.20 -4.74
C GLU A 24 11.37 -8.10 -5.79
N ASN A 25 10.63 -7.04 -5.45
CA ASN A 25 10.37 -5.91 -6.33
C ASN A 25 11.51 -4.88 -6.38
N MET A 26 12.62 -5.12 -5.67
CA MET A 26 13.75 -4.18 -5.55
C MET A 26 13.33 -2.77 -5.11
N ARG A 27 12.42 -2.69 -4.13
CA ARG A 27 11.87 -1.42 -3.62
C ARG A 27 12.02 -1.30 -2.11
N PRO A 28 12.10 -0.07 -1.57
CA PRO A 28 11.94 0.14 -0.14
C PRO A 28 10.53 -0.27 0.32
N MET A 29 10.44 -0.88 1.50
CA MET A 29 9.18 -1.36 2.08
C MET A 29 8.06 -0.29 2.07
N ASN A 30 8.37 0.96 2.44
CA ASN A 30 7.39 2.06 2.42
C ASN A 30 6.87 2.38 1.01
N SER A 31 7.72 2.25 -0.01
CA SER A 31 7.31 2.46 -1.40
C SER A 31 6.40 1.33 -1.87
N GLU A 32 6.68 0.08 -1.49
CA GLU A 32 5.82 -1.07 -1.80
C GLU A 32 4.44 -0.91 -1.16
N ILE A 33 4.38 -0.55 0.14
CA ILE A 33 3.11 -0.28 0.85
C ILE A 33 2.32 0.81 0.13
N THR A 34 2.98 1.89 -0.28
CA THR A 34 2.32 3.00 -0.96
C THR A 34 1.69 2.56 -2.28
N LEU A 35 2.40 1.75 -3.06
CA LEU A 35 1.89 1.22 -4.34
C LEU A 35 0.71 0.27 -4.14
N LEU A 36 0.78 -0.60 -3.14
CA LEU A 36 -0.32 -1.50 -2.77
C LEU A 36 -1.58 -0.70 -2.41
N LEU A 37 -1.42 0.35 -1.58
CA LEU A 37 -2.53 1.22 -1.20
C LEU A 37 -3.10 1.99 -2.39
N GLN A 38 -2.26 2.51 -3.29
CA GLN A 38 -2.70 3.19 -4.51
C GLN A 38 -3.49 2.26 -5.44
N ALA A 39 -3.03 1.02 -5.59
CA ALA A 39 -3.72 0.03 -6.43
C ALA A 39 -5.11 -0.30 -5.89
N VAL A 40 -5.22 -0.54 -4.56
CA VAL A 40 -6.50 -0.82 -3.90
C VAL A 40 -7.41 0.41 -3.95
N LYS A 41 -6.88 1.62 -3.67
CA LYS A 41 -7.64 2.86 -3.75
C LYS A 41 -8.30 3.03 -5.12
N GLY A 42 -7.54 2.89 -6.21
CA GLY A 42 -8.08 3.01 -7.55
C GLY A 42 -9.12 1.93 -7.89
N GLN A 43 -9.03 0.74 -7.31
CA GLN A 43 -10.07 -0.29 -7.47
C GLN A 43 -11.36 0.05 -6.74
N ILE A 44 -11.26 0.67 -5.55
CA ILE A 44 -12.43 1.10 -4.76
C ILE A 44 -13.14 2.24 -5.49
N GLU A 45 -12.42 3.29 -5.89
CA GLU A 45 -12.98 4.45 -6.59
C GLU A 45 -13.73 4.03 -7.88
N ARG A 46 -13.13 3.15 -8.70
CA ARG A 46 -13.79 2.61 -9.90
C ARG A 46 -15.05 1.78 -9.62
N LYS A 47 -15.16 1.16 -8.44
CA LYS A 47 -16.36 0.41 -8.06
C LYS A 47 -17.48 1.35 -7.64
N GLU A 48 -17.14 2.40 -6.89
CA GLU A 48 -18.10 3.42 -6.44
C GLU A 48 -18.73 4.17 -7.62
N GLU A 49 -17.93 4.53 -8.64
CA GLU A 49 -18.42 5.16 -9.87
C GLU A 49 -19.45 4.30 -10.63
N LYS A 50 -19.23 2.98 -10.66
CA LYS A 50 -20.10 2.02 -11.36
C LYS A 50 -21.40 1.69 -10.61
N GLN A 51 -21.48 1.97 -9.32
CA GLN A 51 -22.70 1.74 -8.52
C GLN A 51 -23.64 2.95 -8.53
N ASN A 52 -23.14 4.12 -8.95
CA ASN A 52 -23.89 5.37 -9.00
C ASN A 52 -24.33 5.77 -10.43
N THR A 53 -24.17 4.89 -11.43
CA THR A 53 -24.66 5.05 -12.80
C THR A 53 -25.61 3.91 -13.13
#